data_AF-Q4FZL7-F1
#
_entry.id   AF-Q4FZL7-F1
#
_cell.length_a   1.000
_cell.length_b   1.000
_cell.length_c   1.000
_cell.angle_alpha   90.00
_cell.angle_beta   90.00
_cell.angle_gamma   90.00
#
_symmetry.space_group_name_H-M   'P 1'
#
loop_
_entity.id
_entity.type
_entity.pdbx_description
1 polymer ?
#
loop_
_entity_poly.entity_id
_entity_poly.type
_entity_poly.pdbx_seq_one_letter_code
_entity_poly.pdbx_strand_id
1 'polypeptide(L)'
;MTPKFLWLVALVALYIPPIQSLNCVYLDDSILENVKLLGSTMTGFPLRCLKDITDFKFPKEILPYIQHMKREINAVSYRISSLALTIFNLKGSIPPVTEEHWERIRSGLFKQVRQAQECFMDEEKENREHPHSEDFLTVYLELGKYFFRIKKFLINKKYSFCAWKIVTVEIRRCFIIFSKSRKLLKMISESPTFKQELK
;
A
#
# COMPACT_ATOMS: atom_id res chain seq x y z
N MET A 1 4.79 45.89 -14.07
CA MET A 1 5.52 44.62 -13.84
C MET A 1 6.48 44.43 -15.01
N THR A 2 7.79 44.47 -14.78
CA THR A 2 8.81 44.56 -15.84
C THR A 2 9.12 43.18 -16.45
N PRO A 3 9.27 43.08 -17.79
CA PRO A 3 9.43 41.80 -18.51
C PRO A 3 10.71 41.02 -18.20
N LYS A 4 11.68 41.64 -17.50
CA LYS A 4 12.98 41.05 -17.17
C LYS A 4 12.90 39.94 -16.11
N PHE A 5 11.91 39.98 -15.23
CA PHE A 5 11.74 38.97 -14.19
C PHE A 5 10.89 37.79 -14.64
N LEU A 6 10.20 37.90 -15.78
CA LEU A 6 9.32 36.85 -16.29
C LEU A 6 10.10 35.57 -16.64
N TRP A 7 11.30 35.70 -17.20
CA TRP A 7 12.15 34.56 -17.55
C TRP A 7 12.75 33.87 -16.32
N LEU A 8 13.09 34.62 -15.28
CA LEU A 8 13.55 34.06 -14.00
C LEU A 8 12.42 33.30 -13.30
N VAL A 9 11.19 33.85 -13.32
CA VAL A 9 9.99 33.15 -12.80
C VAL A 9 9.70 31.89 -13.61
N ALA A 10 9.84 31.93 -14.94
CA ALA A 10 9.67 30.76 -15.81
C ALA A 10 10.73 29.68 -15.56
N LEU A 11 12.01 30.06 -15.38
CA LEU A 11 13.08 29.14 -15.01
C LEU A 11 12.81 28.49 -13.65
N VAL A 12 12.44 29.27 -12.64
CA VAL A 12 12.09 28.74 -11.32
C VAL A 12 10.90 27.79 -11.41
N ALA A 13 9.86 28.13 -12.16
CA ALA A 13 8.68 27.28 -12.36
C ALA A 13 8.99 25.97 -13.11
N LEU A 14 9.98 25.95 -14.01
CA LEU A 14 10.43 24.75 -14.72
C LEU A 14 11.25 23.79 -13.84
N TYR A 15 11.90 24.31 -12.79
CA TYR A 15 12.70 23.52 -11.84
C TYR A 15 11.94 23.13 -10.57
N ILE A 16 10.69 23.60 -10.38
CA ILE A 16 9.82 23.12 -9.31
C ILE A 16 9.16 21.83 -9.82
N PRO A 17 9.54 20.63 -9.34
CA PRO A 17 8.78 19.43 -9.65
C PRO A 17 7.33 19.64 -9.18
N PRO A 18 6.33 19.06 -9.87
CA PRO A 18 4.95 19.11 -9.38
C PRO A 18 4.95 18.72 -7.90
N ILE A 19 4.34 19.56 -7.06
CA ILE A 19 4.40 19.44 -5.60
C ILE A 19 3.62 18.18 -5.22
N GLN A 20 4.26 17.02 -5.29
CA GLN A 20 3.74 15.81 -4.70
C GLN A 20 3.87 15.99 -3.19
N SER A 21 2.79 15.77 -2.42
CA SER A 21 2.86 15.91 -0.96
C SER A 21 4.05 15.10 -0.43
N LEU A 22 4.86 15.73 0.42
CA LEU A 22 6.02 15.10 1.05
C LEU A 22 5.62 13.80 1.77
N ASN A 23 4.40 13.75 2.31
CA ASN A 23 3.81 12.56 2.94
C ASN A 23 3.63 11.40 1.95
N CYS A 24 3.31 11.69 0.68
CA CYS A 24 3.17 10.69 -0.36
C CYS A 24 4.51 10.12 -0.84
N VAL A 25 5.58 10.92 -0.81
CA VAL A 25 6.95 10.44 -1.05
C VAL A 25 7.37 9.49 0.07
N TYR A 26 7.15 9.87 1.33
CA TYR A 26 7.46 9.01 2.48
C TYR A 26 6.64 7.71 2.51
N LEU A 27 5.40 7.74 2.01
CA LEU A 27 4.60 6.54 1.86
C LEU A 27 5.25 5.53 0.89
N ASP A 28 5.90 5.98 -0.19
CA ASP A 28 6.60 5.08 -1.11
C ASP A 28 7.72 4.31 -0.45
N ASP A 29 8.57 5.03 0.27
CA ASP A 29 9.69 4.46 0.98
C ASP A 29 9.21 3.50 2.06
N SER A 30 8.18 3.87 2.81
CA SER A 30 7.61 3.05 3.87
C SER A 30 7.02 1.73 3.36
N ILE A 31 6.33 1.74 2.21
CA ILE A 31 5.87 0.48 1.59
C ILE A 31 7.06 -0.40 1.23
N LEU A 32 8.13 0.17 0.66
CA LEU A 32 9.32 -0.60 0.30
C LEU A 32 10.06 -1.15 1.53
N GLU A 33 10.20 -0.36 2.58
CA GLU A 33 10.74 -0.76 3.89
C GLU A 33 9.95 -1.92 4.46
N ASN A 34 8.61 -1.82 4.50
CA ASN A 34 7.76 -2.88 5.03
C ASN A 34 7.78 -4.13 4.16
N VAL A 35 7.85 -4.01 2.83
CA VAL A 35 8.07 -5.17 1.95
C VAL A 35 9.35 -5.89 2.36
N LYS A 36 10.47 -5.18 2.49
CA LYS A 36 11.76 -5.75 2.91
C LYS A 36 11.64 -6.42 4.29
N LEU A 37 11.07 -5.72 5.26
CA LEU A 37 10.87 -6.20 6.63
C LEU A 37 10.06 -7.49 6.66
N LEU A 38 8.90 -7.53 5.99
CA LEU A 38 8.07 -8.74 5.93
C LEU A 38 8.80 -9.93 5.32
N GLY A 39 9.69 -9.72 4.33
CA GLY A 39 10.43 -10.83 3.73
C GLY A 39 11.66 -11.26 4.49
N SER A 40 12.15 -10.47 5.43
CA SER A 40 13.20 -10.94 6.35
C SER A 40 12.71 -12.13 7.19
N THR A 41 11.39 -12.29 7.35
CA THR A 41 10.80 -13.51 7.95
C THR A 41 10.88 -14.75 7.07
N MET A 42 11.19 -14.61 5.78
CA MET A 42 11.20 -15.74 4.84
C MET A 42 12.52 -16.53 4.86
N THR A 43 13.58 -15.97 5.42
CA THR A 43 14.86 -16.69 5.59
C THR A 43 14.61 -17.96 6.42
N GLY A 44 14.89 -19.12 5.84
CA GLY A 44 14.66 -20.42 6.49
C GLY A 44 13.18 -20.80 6.63
N PHE A 45 12.33 -20.53 5.62
CA PHE A 45 10.93 -20.95 5.63
C PHE A 45 10.81 -22.47 5.91
N PRO A 46 10.16 -22.90 7.02
CA PRO A 46 10.22 -24.30 7.39
C PRO A 46 9.43 -25.20 6.44
N LEU A 47 10.08 -26.25 5.93
CA LEU A 47 9.46 -27.22 5.00
C LEU A 47 8.17 -27.83 5.55
N ARG A 48 8.08 -28.01 6.88
CA ARG A 48 6.87 -28.49 7.56
C ARG A 48 5.63 -27.61 7.34
N CYS A 49 5.83 -26.33 6.99
CA CYS A 49 4.75 -25.37 6.72
C CYS A 49 4.25 -25.43 5.28
N LEU A 50 4.95 -26.11 4.36
CA LEU A 50 4.53 -26.21 2.96
C LEU A 50 3.16 -26.89 2.80
N LYS A 51 2.84 -27.87 3.65
CA LYS A 51 1.55 -28.57 3.65
C LYS A 51 0.35 -27.69 4.00
N ASP A 52 0.59 -26.54 4.63
CA ASP A 52 -0.45 -25.62 5.08
C ASP A 52 -0.69 -24.46 4.09
N ILE A 53 0.13 -24.37 3.03
CA ILE A 53 0.02 -23.33 2.01
C ILE A 53 -1.37 -23.38 1.38
N THR A 54 -1.97 -22.20 1.25
CA THR A 54 -3.28 -22.02 0.63
C THR A 54 -3.22 -20.82 -0.30
N ASP A 55 -4.00 -20.85 -1.37
CA ASP A 55 -4.25 -19.66 -2.17
C ASP A 55 -5.35 -18.82 -1.49
N PHE A 56 -5.00 -17.62 -1.06
CA PHE A 56 -5.96 -16.67 -0.48
C PHE A 56 -6.84 -16.00 -1.53
N LYS A 57 -6.58 -16.26 -2.82
CA LYS A 57 -7.30 -15.71 -3.96
C LYS A 57 -7.26 -14.18 -3.91
N PHE A 58 -6.07 -13.61 -4.11
CA PHE A 58 -5.92 -12.17 -4.30
C PHE A 58 -6.89 -11.73 -5.42
N PRO A 59 -7.72 -10.70 -5.21
CA PRO A 59 -8.67 -10.22 -6.22
C PRO A 59 -7.87 -9.57 -7.34
N LYS A 60 -7.69 -10.26 -8.46
CA LYS A 60 -6.92 -9.73 -9.60
C LYS A 60 -7.79 -8.82 -10.46
N GLU A 61 -9.09 -9.05 -10.44
CA GLU A 61 -10.13 -8.25 -11.07
C GLU A 61 -10.10 -6.78 -10.66
N ILE A 62 -9.53 -6.45 -9.48
CA ILE A 62 -9.40 -5.06 -9.06
C ILE A 62 -8.19 -4.33 -9.65
N LEU A 63 -7.21 -5.05 -10.22
CA LEU A 63 -5.97 -4.46 -10.71
C LEU A 63 -6.16 -3.45 -11.85
N PRO A 64 -7.03 -3.69 -12.86
CA PRO A 64 -7.29 -2.70 -13.90
C PRO A 64 -7.81 -1.40 -13.31
N TYR A 65 -8.78 -1.46 -12.38
CA TYR A 65 -9.32 -0.27 -11.72
C TYR A 65 -8.22 0.50 -10.97
N ILE A 66 -7.40 -0.22 -10.18
CA ILE A 66 -6.29 0.37 -9.44
C ILE A 66 -5.28 1.05 -10.38
N GLN A 67 -5.05 0.52 -11.57
CA GLN A 67 -4.13 1.10 -12.57
C GLN A 67 -4.65 2.39 -13.22
N HIS A 68 -5.93 2.73 -13.04
CA HIS A 68 -6.54 3.96 -13.54
C HIS A 68 -6.96 4.92 -12.41
N MET A 69 -6.95 4.45 -11.15
CA MET A 69 -7.33 5.20 -9.94
C MET A 69 -6.25 6.16 -9.44
N LYS A 70 -5.84 7.13 -10.26
CA LYS A 70 -4.79 8.11 -9.88
C LYS A 70 -5.12 8.85 -8.58
N ARG A 71 -6.38 9.26 -8.41
CA ARG A 71 -6.86 9.99 -7.22
C ARG A 71 -7.04 9.10 -5.99
N GLU A 72 -7.33 7.81 -6.21
CA GLU A 72 -7.79 6.91 -5.15
C GLU A 72 -6.71 5.91 -4.72
N ILE A 73 -5.57 5.85 -5.41
CA ILE A 73 -4.47 4.92 -5.10
C ILE A 73 -3.92 5.10 -3.67
N ASN A 74 -3.94 6.31 -3.14
CA ASN A 74 -3.48 6.58 -1.78
C ASN A 74 -4.51 6.16 -0.73
N ALA A 75 -5.81 6.34 -1.01
CA ALA A 75 -6.89 5.78 -0.21
C ALA A 75 -6.82 4.24 -0.19
N VAL A 76 -6.62 3.62 -1.35
CA VAL A 76 -6.38 2.16 -1.47
C VAL A 76 -5.14 1.74 -0.68
N SER A 77 -4.04 2.52 -0.74
CA SER A 77 -2.83 2.28 0.04
C SER A 77 -3.10 2.32 1.55
N TYR A 78 -3.86 3.32 2.01
CA TYR A 78 -4.31 3.43 3.40
C TYR A 78 -5.14 2.21 3.81
N ARG A 79 -6.09 1.79 2.96
CA ARG A 79 -6.96 0.63 3.20
C ARG A 79 -6.15 -0.66 3.38
N ILE A 80 -5.23 -0.97 2.47
CA ILE A 80 -4.41 -2.19 2.53
C ILE A 80 -3.50 -2.17 3.75
N SER A 81 -2.86 -1.02 4.01
CA SER A 81 -1.97 -0.86 5.17
C SER A 81 -2.73 -1.08 6.48
N SER A 82 -3.94 -0.53 6.59
CA SER A 82 -4.79 -0.66 7.76
C SER A 82 -5.28 -2.09 7.97
N LEU A 83 -5.68 -2.77 6.89
CA LEU A 83 -6.07 -4.18 6.95
C LEU A 83 -4.89 -5.08 7.33
N ALA A 84 -3.69 -4.83 6.80
CA ALA A 84 -2.47 -5.54 7.17
C ALA A 84 -2.11 -5.33 8.65
N LEU A 85 -2.12 -4.09 9.13
CA LEU A 85 -1.89 -3.78 10.55
C LEU A 85 -2.90 -4.50 11.45
N THR A 86 -4.18 -4.54 11.04
CA THR A 86 -5.24 -5.26 11.75
C THR A 86 -4.91 -6.76 11.88
N ILE A 87 -4.40 -7.38 10.81
CA ILE A 87 -3.95 -8.79 10.85
C ILE A 87 -2.82 -8.97 11.86
N PHE A 88 -1.78 -8.13 11.82
CA PHE A 88 -0.63 -8.26 12.72
C PHE A 88 -0.90 -7.85 14.17
N ASN A 89 -1.99 -7.12 14.44
CA ASN A 89 -2.47 -6.82 15.79
C ASN A 89 -3.33 -7.94 16.39
N LEU A 90 -3.66 -9.00 15.65
CA LEU A 90 -4.34 -10.15 16.21
C LEU A 90 -3.44 -10.83 17.25
N LYS A 91 -3.86 -10.83 18.51
CA LYS A 91 -3.15 -11.50 19.60
C LYS A 91 -3.15 -13.02 19.35
N GLY A 92 -1.97 -13.61 19.25
CA GLY A 92 -1.74 -15.05 19.23
C GLY A 92 -0.66 -15.43 20.23
N SER A 93 -0.60 -16.71 20.62
CA SER A 93 0.51 -17.23 21.43
C SER A 93 1.78 -17.25 20.56
N ILE A 94 2.65 -16.26 20.74
CA ILE A 94 3.87 -16.09 19.97
C ILE A 94 5.06 -16.16 20.96
N PRO A 95 6.12 -16.95 20.67
CA PRO A 95 7.32 -16.99 21.51
C PRO A 95 8.03 -15.61 21.64
N PRO A 96 8.74 -15.34 22.75
CA PRO A 96 9.37 -14.03 23.00
C PRO A 96 10.39 -13.58 21.93
N VAL A 97 11.21 -14.48 21.39
CA VAL A 97 12.19 -14.12 20.32
C VAL A 97 11.49 -13.72 19.02
N THR A 98 10.33 -14.31 18.73
CA THR A 98 9.51 -13.89 17.60
C THR A 98 8.77 -12.58 17.89
N GLU A 99 8.56 -12.22 19.15
CA GLU A 99 7.83 -11.03 19.58
C GLU A 99 8.50 -9.74 19.09
N GLU A 100 9.81 -9.55 19.31
CA GLU A 100 10.54 -8.35 18.85
C GLU A 100 10.40 -8.14 17.34
N HIS A 101 10.51 -9.22 16.56
CA HIS A 101 10.38 -9.14 15.11
C HIS A 101 8.97 -8.73 14.68
N TRP A 102 7.94 -9.27 15.33
CA TRP A 102 6.56 -8.86 15.07
C TRP A 102 6.25 -7.45 15.55
N GLU A 103 6.86 -6.98 16.63
CA GLU A 103 6.77 -5.57 17.04
C GLU A 103 7.34 -4.67 15.96
N ARG A 104 8.52 -5.00 15.40
CA ARG A 104 9.10 -4.21 14.29
C ARG A 104 8.16 -4.17 13.09
N ILE A 105 7.53 -5.30 12.72
CA ILE A 105 6.53 -5.35 11.65
C ILE A 105 5.32 -4.46 12.00
N ARG A 106 4.79 -4.55 13.23
CA ARG A 106 3.65 -3.73 13.67
C ARG A 106 3.98 -2.24 13.66
N SER A 107 5.14 -1.84 14.17
CA SER A 107 5.60 -0.45 14.14
C SER A 107 5.80 0.05 12.72
N GLY A 108 6.41 -0.75 11.83
CA GLY A 108 6.58 -0.41 10.42
C GLY A 108 5.24 -0.22 9.71
N LEU A 109 4.28 -1.11 9.93
CA LEU A 109 2.93 -1.01 9.38
C LEU A 109 2.17 0.18 9.96
N PHE A 110 2.31 0.47 11.25
CA PHE A 110 1.71 1.63 11.89
C PHE A 110 2.22 2.93 11.26
N LYS A 111 3.54 3.06 11.06
CA LYS A 111 4.16 4.19 10.33
C LYS A 111 3.57 4.31 8.91
N GLN A 112 3.48 3.19 8.19
CA GLN A 112 2.91 3.16 6.83
C GLN A 112 1.43 3.60 6.80
N VAL A 113 0.61 3.17 7.76
CA VAL A 113 -0.79 3.60 7.88
C VAL A 113 -0.89 5.11 8.09
N ARG A 114 -0.07 5.65 9.00
CA ARG A 114 -0.04 7.10 9.27
C ARG A 114 0.31 7.91 8.03
N GLN A 115 1.38 7.53 7.33
CA GLN A 115 1.81 8.20 6.11
C GLN A 115 0.77 8.07 4.99
N ALA A 116 0.12 6.90 4.87
CA ALA A 116 -0.93 6.71 3.88
C ALA A 116 -2.18 7.56 4.17
N GLN A 117 -2.55 7.68 5.45
CA GLN A 117 -3.64 8.55 5.89
C GLN A 117 -3.32 10.02 5.58
N GLU A 118 -2.14 10.49 5.95
CA GLU A 118 -1.73 11.88 5.75
C GLU A 118 -1.63 12.22 4.24
N CYS A 119 -1.02 11.35 3.44
CA CYS A 119 -0.98 11.49 1.98
C CYS A 119 -2.39 11.54 1.35
N PHE A 120 -3.29 10.63 1.76
CA PHE A 120 -4.68 10.62 1.28
C PHE A 120 -5.44 11.90 1.68
N MET A 121 -5.32 12.34 2.93
CA MET A 121 -5.98 13.55 3.44
C MET A 121 -5.50 14.83 2.74
N ASP A 122 -4.21 14.89 2.37
CA ASP A 122 -3.66 16.03 1.63
C ASP A 122 -4.28 16.14 0.22
N GLU A 123 -4.46 15.01 -0.48
CA GLU A 123 -5.09 14.97 -1.82
C GLU A 123 -6.61 15.16 -1.78
N GLU A 124 -7.27 14.70 -0.70
CA GLU A 124 -8.71 14.87 -0.53
C GLU A 124 -9.09 16.34 -0.30
N LYS A 125 -8.27 17.10 0.44
CA LYS A 125 -8.47 18.56 0.63
C LYS A 125 -8.48 19.34 -0.68
N GLU A 126 -7.69 18.91 -1.66
CA GLU A 126 -7.57 19.52 -2.99
C GLU A 126 -8.75 19.14 -3.90
N ASN A 127 -9.41 18.01 -3.65
CA ASN A 127 -10.44 17.45 -4.54
C ASN A 127 -11.82 17.27 -3.88
N ARG A 128 -12.19 18.07 -2.88
CA ARG A 128 -13.40 17.84 -2.04
C ARG A 128 -14.74 17.76 -2.79
N GLU A 129 -14.82 18.19 -4.03
CA GLU A 129 -16.08 18.32 -4.77
C GLU A 129 -16.51 17.07 -5.55
N HIS A 130 -15.67 16.03 -5.64
CA HIS A 130 -15.95 14.86 -6.47
C HIS A 130 -16.14 13.59 -5.63
N PRO A 131 -17.30 12.91 -5.70
CA PRO A 131 -17.53 11.61 -5.07
C PRO A 131 -16.53 10.55 -5.52
N HIS A 132 -16.35 9.52 -4.70
CA HIS A 132 -15.59 8.33 -5.08
C HIS A 132 -16.30 7.51 -6.16
N SER A 133 -15.52 6.82 -7.00
CA SER A 133 -16.06 5.99 -8.08
C SER A 133 -16.73 4.71 -7.57
N GLU A 134 -17.64 4.13 -8.35
CA GLU A 134 -18.20 2.79 -8.04
C GLU A 134 -17.10 1.71 -8.06
N ASP A 135 -16.14 1.85 -8.98
CA ASP A 135 -14.97 0.99 -9.06
C ASP A 135 -14.16 1.04 -7.75
N PHE A 136 -14.03 2.22 -7.13
CA PHE A 136 -13.32 2.39 -5.86
C PHE A 136 -13.98 1.64 -4.72
N LEU A 137 -15.31 1.75 -4.63
CA LEU A 137 -16.08 1.01 -3.64
C LEU A 137 -15.89 -0.50 -3.85
N THR A 138 -15.92 -0.95 -5.11
CA THR A 138 -15.66 -2.34 -5.48
C THR A 138 -14.28 -2.80 -5.02
N VAL A 139 -13.23 -2.01 -5.29
CA VAL A 139 -11.86 -2.26 -4.81
C VAL A 139 -11.82 -2.40 -3.29
N TYR A 140 -12.47 -1.50 -2.55
CA TYR A 140 -12.51 -1.51 -1.09
C TYR A 140 -13.18 -2.75 -0.50
N LEU A 141 -14.27 -3.19 -1.14
CA LEU A 141 -15.02 -4.37 -0.75
C LEU A 141 -14.24 -5.66 -1.03
N GLU A 142 -13.65 -5.79 -2.22
CA GLU A 142 -12.86 -6.98 -2.58
C GLU A 142 -11.59 -7.13 -1.73
N LEU A 143 -10.92 -6.01 -1.43
CA LEU A 143 -9.84 -5.99 -0.44
C LEU A 143 -10.33 -6.45 0.93
N GLY A 144 -11.50 -5.99 1.38
CA GLY A 144 -12.11 -6.44 2.63
C GLY A 144 -12.33 -7.95 2.66
N LYS A 145 -12.93 -8.51 1.60
CA LYS A 145 -13.17 -9.97 1.47
C LYS A 145 -11.86 -10.75 1.46
N TYR A 146 -10.85 -10.26 0.76
CA TYR A 146 -9.53 -10.87 0.70
C TYR A 146 -8.84 -10.94 2.06
N PHE A 147 -8.77 -9.83 2.80
CA PHE A 147 -8.18 -9.82 4.14
C PHE A 147 -9.02 -10.60 5.16
N PHE A 148 -10.34 -10.69 4.97
CA PHE A 148 -11.18 -11.57 5.77
C PHE A 148 -10.82 -13.04 5.59
N ARG A 149 -10.53 -13.51 4.36
CA ARG A 149 -10.03 -14.87 4.11
C ARG A 149 -8.70 -15.14 4.83
N ILE A 150 -7.79 -14.16 4.82
CA ILE A 150 -6.51 -14.22 5.55
C ILE A 150 -6.74 -14.36 7.06
N LYS A 151 -7.60 -13.51 7.64
CA LYS A 151 -7.97 -13.58 9.06
C LYS A 151 -8.57 -14.94 9.41
N LYS A 152 -9.52 -15.44 8.60
CA LYS A 152 -10.18 -16.73 8.83
C LYS A 152 -9.17 -17.89 8.80
N PHE A 153 -8.18 -17.85 7.91
CA PHE A 153 -7.12 -18.84 7.89
C PHE A 153 -6.29 -18.87 9.18
N LEU A 154 -5.89 -17.71 9.70
CA LEU A 154 -5.18 -17.63 10.99
C LEU A 154 -5.99 -18.27 12.12
N ILE A 155 -7.28 -17.94 12.20
CA ILE A 155 -8.21 -18.50 13.20
C ILE A 155 -8.30 -20.03 13.04
N ASN A 156 -8.55 -20.52 11.83
CA ASN A 156 -8.70 -21.94 11.54
C ASN A 156 -7.43 -22.75 11.85
N LYS A 157 -6.26 -22.15 11.62
CA LYS A 157 -4.95 -22.73 11.94
C LYS A 157 -4.48 -22.40 13.36
N LYS A 158 -5.38 -21.91 14.22
CA LYS A 158 -5.15 -21.59 15.64
C LYS A 158 -3.91 -20.72 15.88
N TYR A 159 -3.67 -19.76 14.99
CA TYR A 159 -2.52 -18.85 15.06
C TYR A 159 -1.17 -19.59 15.13
N SER A 160 -1.09 -20.79 14.56
CA SER A 160 0.14 -21.57 14.55
C SER A 160 1.28 -20.83 13.86
N PHE A 161 2.51 -21.22 14.21
CA PHE A 161 3.72 -20.69 13.59
C PHE A 161 3.68 -20.74 12.05
N CYS A 162 3.22 -21.86 11.48
CA CYS A 162 3.12 -21.99 10.02
C CYS A 162 2.08 -21.04 9.42
N ALA A 163 0.95 -20.85 10.11
CA ALA A 163 -0.07 -19.91 9.65
C ALA A 163 0.46 -18.47 9.57
N TRP A 164 1.20 -18.02 10.59
CA TRP A 164 1.83 -16.70 10.58
C TRP A 164 2.89 -16.53 9.50
N LYS A 165 3.72 -17.55 9.27
CA LYS A 165 4.69 -17.53 8.16
C LYS A 165 3.98 -17.38 6.82
N ILE A 166 2.93 -18.16 6.57
CA ILE A 166 2.15 -18.12 5.32
C ILE A 166 1.47 -16.77 5.14
N VAL A 167 0.82 -16.24 6.17
CA VAL A 167 0.17 -14.93 6.11
C VAL A 167 1.19 -13.81 5.87
N THR A 168 2.36 -13.87 6.49
CA THR A 168 3.40 -12.85 6.27
C THR A 168 3.88 -12.83 4.82
N VAL A 169 4.03 -14.00 4.20
CA VAL A 169 4.34 -14.12 2.77
C VAL A 169 3.24 -13.53 1.91
N GLU A 170 1.98 -13.82 2.21
CA GLU A 170 0.85 -13.32 1.43
C GLU A 170 0.67 -11.79 1.57
N ILE A 171 0.86 -11.22 2.77
CA ILE A 171 0.84 -9.76 2.96
C ILE A 171 2.00 -9.09 2.23
N ARG A 172 3.21 -9.67 2.25
CA ARG A 172 4.33 -9.18 1.44
C ARG A 172 3.99 -9.20 -0.04
N ARG A 173 3.42 -10.30 -0.55
CA ARG A 173 2.99 -10.43 -1.95
C ARG A 173 1.98 -9.35 -2.31
N CYS A 174 1.00 -9.11 -1.45
CA CYS A 174 0.02 -8.03 -1.59
C CYS A 174 0.71 -6.67 -1.77
N PHE A 175 1.60 -6.28 -0.87
CA PHE A 175 2.33 -5.00 -1.01
C PHE A 175 3.23 -4.92 -2.24
N ILE A 176 3.82 -6.03 -2.69
CA ILE A 176 4.58 -6.05 -3.95
C ILE A 176 3.65 -5.75 -5.14
N ILE A 177 2.46 -6.35 -5.19
CA ILE A 177 1.48 -6.10 -6.25
C ILE A 177 1.07 -4.62 -6.24
N PHE A 178 0.70 -4.09 -5.07
CA PHE A 178 0.24 -2.70 -4.95
C PHE A 178 1.32 -1.66 -5.21
N SER A 179 2.54 -1.89 -4.71
CA SER A 179 3.68 -0.98 -5.00
C SER A 179 4.01 -0.93 -6.49
N LYS A 180 3.87 -2.05 -7.21
CA LYS A 180 4.01 -2.06 -8.68
C LYS A 180 2.90 -1.27 -9.35
N SER A 181 1.64 -1.45 -8.96
CA SER A 181 0.52 -0.70 -9.52
C SER A 181 0.66 0.81 -9.29
N ARG A 182 1.07 1.23 -8.09
CA ARG A 182 1.31 2.64 -7.79
C ARG A 182 2.47 3.22 -8.60
N LYS A 183 3.59 2.50 -8.74
CA LYS A 183 4.71 2.94 -9.58
C LYS A 183 4.30 3.09 -11.04
N LEU A 184 3.51 2.15 -11.56
CA LEU A 184 2.97 2.22 -12.93
C LEU A 184 2.10 3.47 -13.12
N LEU A 185 1.19 3.75 -12.18
CA LEU A 185 0.37 4.96 -12.18
C LEU A 185 1.21 6.24 -12.20
N LYS A 186 2.27 6.32 -11.38
CA LYS A 186 3.17 7.48 -11.35
C LYS A 186 3.83 7.70 -12.71
N MET A 187 4.38 6.63 -13.31
CA MET A 187 5.00 6.69 -14.64
C MET A 187 4.01 7.15 -15.72
N ILE A 188 2.77 6.65 -15.71
CA ILE A 188 1.73 7.07 -16.66
C ILE A 188 1.37 8.55 -16.44
N SER A 189 1.26 8.99 -15.19
CA SER A 189 0.89 10.37 -14.85
C SER A 189 1.96 11.41 -15.19
N GLU A 190 3.22 10.98 -15.27
CA GLU A 190 4.37 11.80 -15.64
C GLU A 190 4.65 11.78 -17.15
N SER A 191 4.00 10.88 -17.91
CA SER A 191 4.14 10.78 -19.37
C SER A 191 3.63 12.03 -20.09
N PRO A 192 4.39 12.61 -21.05
CA PRO A 192 4.02 13.79 -21.82
C PRO A 192 2.67 13.67 -22.56
N THR A 193 2.31 12.47 -23.00
CA THR A 193 1.07 12.18 -23.75
C THR A 193 -0.21 12.37 -22.94
N PHE A 194 -0.19 12.19 -21.61
CA PHE A 194 -1.39 12.31 -20.78
C PHE A 194 -1.69 13.77 -20.36
N LYS A 195 -0.68 14.65 -20.33
CA LYS A 195 -0.87 16.07 -20.04
C LYS A 195 -1.66 16.83 -21.11
N GLN A 196 -1.86 16.24 -22.30
CA GLN A 196 -2.63 16.84 -23.39
C GLN A 196 -4.13 16.52 -23.36
N GLU A 197 -4.57 15.46 -22.66
CA GLU A 197 -6.01 15.12 -22.58
C GLU A 197 -6.76 15.86 -21.46
N LEU A 198 -6.05 16.62 -20.62
CA LEU A 198 -6.64 17.39 -19.51
C LEU A 198 -6.64 18.91 -19.74
N LYS A 199 -6.50 19.36 -20.99
CA LYS A 199 -6.55 20.78 -21.35
C LYS A 199 -7.71 21.10 -22.29
#